data_AF-A0A3D9MYW1-F1
#
_entry.id   AF-A0A3D9MYW1-F1
#
_cell.length_a   1.000
_cell.length_b   1.000
_cell.length_c   1.000
_cell.angle_alpha   90.00
_cell.angle_beta   90.00
_cell.angle_gamma   90.00
#
_symmetry.space_group_name_H-M   'P 1'
#
loop_
_entity.id
_entity.type
_entity.pdbx_description
1 polymer ?
#
loop_
_entity_poly.entity_id
_entity_poly.type
_entity_poly.pdbx_seq_one_letter_code
_entity_poly.pdbx_strand_id
1 'polypeptide(L)'
;MKIKYIGLAMFTLSLTFSYAQERTKDTIGDQTVNVIKPYTPTISDAFKIKDNPKLNDSNAVKKKEIKYNIFSIPVASTFTPAKGKAATVDKAKAIKLYDNYASLGFGSYTTILGEVYLNHELSRDENVGGYFSHHSSQGGIDDVLLDDNFSKTKLNAYYKKSDRDFTWQVDGGFNLQTYNWYGVSQEYFDESDLDGIDAGQTYSDLYVGGKIDFEDAIVKDASLRFRRFGDNHDSAENRLVAKTSFDFVVQDAVIKSEFSIDYIGGTFDRDYSNIGEINYGNVTFGFAPSYQLVQDDLTIDLGVKLAYLNDTEFSENKFFIYPNIEASYRLVDEILIAFGGLKGDLIQNSYYDFVNENPFVSPTLLVTPTDQQYKMFVGAKGKLSSNIGYSLKGSYSSEKNKALYKSNDVPSDALTEYQYGNSFFVAYDDVTTFSVAGELNVDLNRNFTLGVKGEYFGYSTDNESEAWNLPDLTASVFLDYQISEQWFAGASMFFVGEREDQSTYFDILNPLNTTTTTVTLDSCFDANAHVGYKANDQLSFFVKANNIASQNYNRWSNFPVQGIQLLGGATYQFDF
;
A
#
# COMPACT_ATOMS: atom_id res chain seq x y z
N MET A 1 -28.86 12.60 44.77
CA MET A 1 -27.65 12.02 45.40
C MET A 1 -27.56 10.54 45.03
N LYS A 2 -26.92 10.24 43.91
CA LYS A 2 -26.52 8.94 43.35
C LYS A 2 -25.83 9.28 42.01
N ILE A 3 -24.86 8.45 41.59
CA ILE A 3 -23.87 8.67 40.50
C ILE A 3 -22.57 9.30 41.01
N LYS A 4 -21.71 8.48 41.62
CA LYS A 4 -20.27 8.77 41.79
C LYS A 4 -19.37 7.52 41.90
N TYR A 5 -19.84 6.34 41.47
CA TYR A 5 -19.11 5.07 41.65
C TYR A 5 -19.09 4.15 40.42
N ILE A 6 -18.91 4.71 39.21
CA ILE A 6 -18.71 3.89 38.00
C ILE A 6 -17.30 4.09 37.39
N GLY A 7 -16.57 5.14 37.78
CA GLY A 7 -15.21 5.39 37.27
C GLY A 7 -14.08 4.61 37.95
N LEU A 8 -14.33 3.84 39.02
CA LEU A 8 -13.30 3.17 39.82
C LEU A 8 -13.24 1.64 39.61
N ALA A 9 -14.06 1.09 38.71
CA ALA A 9 -14.09 -0.35 38.42
C ALA A 9 -13.27 -0.76 37.18
N MET A 10 -12.78 0.20 36.38
CA MET A 10 -12.10 -0.06 35.10
C MET A 10 -10.57 -0.01 35.18
N PHE A 11 -9.98 0.23 36.35
CA PHE A 11 -8.52 0.35 36.53
C PHE A 11 -7.87 -0.82 37.30
N THR A 12 -8.60 -1.91 37.55
CA THR A 12 -8.12 -3.04 38.37
C THR A 12 -8.10 -4.39 37.66
N LEU A 13 -8.14 -4.43 36.32
CA LEU A 13 -8.11 -5.69 35.56
C LEU A 13 -6.96 -5.75 34.55
N SER A 14 -5.74 -5.50 35.00
CA SER A 14 -4.52 -5.72 34.22
C SER A 14 -3.37 -6.06 35.17
N LEU A 15 -3.37 -7.32 35.63
CA LEU A 15 -2.35 -8.05 36.41
C LEU A 15 -3.08 -9.35 36.81
N THR A 16 -2.88 -10.53 36.21
CA THR A 16 -1.65 -11.30 36.03
C THR A 16 -1.99 -12.59 35.26
N PHE A 17 -1.10 -13.12 34.41
CA PHE A 17 -0.89 -14.58 34.24
C PHE A 17 0.48 -14.84 33.58
N SER A 18 1.49 -15.10 34.41
CA SER A 18 2.64 -15.92 34.03
C SER A 18 2.91 -16.90 35.17
N TYR A 19 2.58 -18.17 34.92
CA TYR A 19 2.97 -19.31 35.75
C TYR A 19 4.34 -19.81 35.31
N ALA A 20 5.28 -19.95 36.25
CA ALA A 20 6.46 -20.80 36.09
C ALA A 20 6.85 -21.44 37.43
N GLN A 21 6.54 -22.74 37.50
CA GLN A 21 7.01 -23.86 38.32
C GLN A 21 7.71 -23.67 39.69
N GLU A 22 7.11 -24.33 40.69
CA GLU A 22 7.62 -24.66 42.03
C GLU A 22 8.73 -25.72 42.05
N ARG A 23 9.68 -25.56 43.00
CA ARG A 23 10.17 -26.53 44.03
C ARG A 23 11.38 -25.87 44.72
N THR A 24 11.60 -25.85 46.04
CA THR A 24 11.09 -26.60 47.20
C THR A 24 11.31 -25.75 48.46
N LYS A 25 10.35 -25.84 49.39
CA LYS A 25 10.28 -25.21 50.72
C LYS A 25 11.58 -25.26 51.53
N ASP A 26 11.93 -24.15 52.21
CA ASP A 26 12.18 -24.22 53.65
C ASP A 26 12.03 -22.86 54.40
N THR A 27 11.02 -22.84 55.28
CA THR A 27 10.87 -22.22 56.62
C THR A 27 11.34 -20.78 56.96
N ILE A 28 10.36 -19.87 56.95
CA ILE A 28 9.99 -18.75 57.88
C ILE A 28 11.06 -18.02 58.72
N GLY A 29 11.04 -16.68 58.64
CA GLY A 29 11.24 -15.77 59.79
C GLY A 29 11.95 -14.47 59.48
N ASP A 30 11.21 -13.37 59.38
CA ASP A 30 11.65 -12.03 58.94
C ASP A 30 12.92 -11.50 59.65
N GLN A 31 13.94 -11.16 58.85
CA GLN A 31 15.03 -10.26 59.25
C GLN A 31 15.27 -9.22 58.16
N THR A 32 14.94 -7.98 58.54
CA THR A 32 15.30 -6.72 57.85
C THR A 32 16.81 -6.57 57.71
N VAL A 33 17.27 -6.37 56.47
CA VAL A 33 18.61 -5.85 56.18
C VAL A 33 18.49 -4.58 55.34
N ASN A 34 18.95 -3.48 55.93
CA ASN A 34 19.04 -2.14 55.37
C ASN A 34 20.01 -2.10 54.17
N VAL A 35 19.60 -1.45 53.08
CA VAL A 35 20.53 -0.89 52.09
C VAL A 35 20.22 0.58 51.89
N ILE A 36 21.26 1.36 52.16
CA ILE A 36 21.31 2.80 52.39
C ILE A 36 21.32 3.53 51.05
N LYS A 37 20.41 4.51 50.85
CA LYS A 37 20.60 5.57 49.84
C LYS A 37 21.37 6.74 50.49
N PRO A 38 22.42 7.28 49.87
CA PRO A 38 23.08 8.48 50.37
C PRO A 38 22.12 9.67 50.36
N TYR A 39 21.93 10.27 51.53
CA TYR A 39 21.13 11.46 51.79
C TYR A 39 21.74 12.68 51.09
N THR A 40 20.94 13.37 50.27
CA THR A 40 21.27 14.68 49.70
C THR A 40 20.55 15.74 50.54
N PRO A 41 21.24 16.54 51.37
CA PRO A 41 20.58 17.53 52.21
C PRO A 41 20.03 18.68 51.35
N THR A 42 18.71 18.81 51.29
CA THR A 42 18.04 20.06 50.93
C THR A 42 17.78 20.85 52.20
N ILE A 43 18.48 21.97 52.38
CA ILE A 43 18.23 22.90 53.48
C ILE A 43 17.02 23.77 53.07
N SER A 44 15.97 23.74 53.89
CA SER A 44 14.83 24.67 53.79
C SER A 44 15.28 26.08 54.18
N ASP A 45 14.91 27.07 53.37
CA ASP A 45 15.23 28.49 53.61
C ASP A 45 14.74 28.96 54.98
N ALA A 46 15.65 29.56 55.75
CA ALA A 46 15.35 30.11 57.06
C ALA A 46 14.66 31.47 56.94
N PHE A 47 13.44 31.57 57.45
CA PHE A 47 12.74 32.85 57.61
C PHE A 47 13.45 33.72 58.64
N LYS A 48 14.18 34.74 58.17
CA LYS A 48 14.80 35.76 59.02
C LYS A 48 13.71 36.74 59.49
N ILE A 49 13.34 36.70 60.77
CA ILE A 49 12.53 37.72 61.42
C ILE A 49 13.33 39.02 61.40
N LYS A 50 12.89 40.02 60.61
CA LYS A 50 13.47 41.37 60.62
C LYS A 50 12.71 42.21 61.64
N ASP A 51 13.16 42.18 62.89
CA ASP A 51 12.82 43.22 63.86
C ASP A 51 13.57 44.49 63.50
N ASN A 52 12.89 45.45 62.89
CA ASN A 52 13.43 46.78 62.68
C ASN A 52 13.22 47.61 63.95
N PRO A 53 14.27 48.02 64.66
CA PRO A 53 14.13 48.88 65.83
C PRO A 53 13.56 50.25 65.41
N LYS A 54 12.44 50.64 66.03
CA LYS A 54 11.91 52.01 65.91
C LYS A 54 12.70 52.91 66.85
N LEU A 55 13.70 53.61 66.30
CA LEU A 55 14.41 54.68 67.01
C LEU A 55 13.47 55.89 67.13
N ASN A 56 12.88 56.07 68.32
CA ASN A 56 12.25 57.33 68.72
C ASN A 56 13.36 58.28 69.18
N ASP A 57 13.94 59.02 68.24
CA ASP A 57 14.79 60.16 68.59
C ASP A 57 14.20 61.44 68.03
N SER A 58 13.70 62.25 68.96
CA SER A 58 12.98 63.49 68.70
C SER A 58 14.01 64.63 68.61
N ASN A 59 14.76 64.65 67.51
CA ASN A 59 15.56 65.79 67.04
C ASN A 59 15.87 65.62 65.54
N ALA A 60 14.84 65.82 64.73
CA ALA A 60 14.90 65.72 63.28
C ALA A 60 15.68 66.89 62.66
N VAL A 61 16.98 66.70 62.40
CA VAL A 61 17.73 67.55 61.48
C VAL A 61 17.32 67.20 60.05
N LYS A 62 16.64 68.12 59.35
CA LYS A 62 16.27 67.97 57.93
C LYS A 62 17.51 67.64 57.10
N LYS A 63 17.58 66.41 56.56
CA LYS A 63 18.56 66.05 55.52
C LYS A 63 18.30 66.93 54.29
N LYS A 64 19.32 67.65 53.82
CA LYS A 64 19.29 68.35 52.52
C LYS A 64 19.08 67.31 51.42
N GLU A 65 18.08 67.50 50.57
CA GLU A 65 17.97 66.75 49.31
C GLU A 65 19.15 67.11 48.41
N ILE A 66 20.03 66.13 48.16
CA ILE A 66 21.05 66.23 47.12
C ILE A 66 20.38 65.80 45.82
N LYS A 67 20.09 66.76 44.93
CA LYS A 67 19.69 66.46 43.55
C LYS A 67 20.94 66.04 42.76
N TYR A 68 21.10 64.74 42.55
CA TYR A 68 22.07 64.24 41.58
C TYR A 68 21.51 64.50 40.18
N ASN A 69 22.17 65.37 39.42
CA ASN A 69 21.90 65.52 37.99
C ASN A 69 22.88 64.59 37.25
N ILE A 70 22.45 63.37 36.96
CA ILE A 70 23.25 62.43 36.16
C ILE A 70 23.12 62.91 34.71
N PHE A 71 24.18 63.49 34.16
CA PHE A 71 24.26 63.72 32.72
C PHE A 71 24.45 62.37 32.03
N SER A 72 23.34 61.69 31.75
CA SER A 72 23.32 60.54 30.85
C SER A 72 23.55 61.07 29.45
N ILE A 73 24.82 61.11 29.04
CA ILE A 73 25.16 61.29 27.63
C ILE A 73 24.98 59.91 27.03
N PRO A 74 24.01 59.68 26.13
CA PRO A 74 23.94 58.41 25.41
C PRO A 74 25.24 58.29 24.63
N VAL A 75 26.07 57.31 25.00
CA VAL A 75 27.19 56.92 24.14
C VAL A 75 26.54 56.26 22.94
N ALA A 76 26.45 56.99 21.83
CA ALA A 76 25.98 56.43 20.58
C ALA A 76 26.92 55.28 20.22
N SER A 77 26.43 54.04 20.35
CA SER A 77 27.15 52.88 19.86
C SER A 77 27.40 53.08 18.37
N THR A 78 28.67 53.27 17.99
CA THR A 78 29.08 53.24 16.58
C THR A 78 29.11 51.81 16.04
N PHE A 79 28.88 50.81 16.90
CA PHE A 79 28.79 49.42 16.51
C PHE A 79 27.45 49.17 15.82
N THR A 80 27.46 49.28 14.50
CA THR A 80 26.43 48.69 13.64
C THR A 80 26.86 47.25 13.38
N PRO A 81 26.21 46.23 13.99
CA PRO A 81 26.55 44.85 13.66
C PRO A 81 26.36 44.67 12.15
N ALA A 82 27.36 44.11 11.47
CA ALA A 82 27.21 43.72 10.08
C ALA A 82 26.03 42.74 10.02
N LYS A 83 24.89 43.18 9.45
CA LYS A 83 23.77 42.29 9.19
C LYS A 83 24.32 41.13 8.37
N GLY A 84 24.26 39.91 8.92
CA GLY A 84 24.63 38.71 8.17
C GLY A 84 23.85 38.74 6.86
N LYS A 85 24.54 38.80 5.72
CA LYS A 85 23.89 38.60 4.44
C LYS A 85 23.29 37.20 4.50
N ALA A 86 21.97 37.09 4.29
CA ALA A 86 21.36 35.79 4.05
C ALA A 86 22.19 35.09 2.96
N ALA A 87 22.59 33.85 3.21
CA ALA A 87 23.30 33.06 2.22
C ALA A 87 22.46 33.10 0.93
N THR A 88 23.07 33.56 -0.15
CA THR A 88 22.40 33.59 -1.44
C THR A 88 22.25 32.12 -1.83
N VAL A 89 21.02 31.60 -1.76
CA VAL A 89 20.74 30.25 -2.24
C VAL A 89 21.01 30.29 -3.73
N ASP A 90 22.02 29.55 -4.20
CA ASP A 90 22.26 29.38 -5.63
C ASP A 90 20.97 28.83 -6.24
N LYS A 91 20.27 29.69 -6.98
CA LYS A 91 19.10 29.25 -7.74
C LYS A 91 19.64 28.34 -8.83
N ALA A 92 19.38 27.04 -8.69
CA ALA A 92 19.61 26.07 -9.74
C ALA A 92 19.03 26.61 -11.06
N LYS A 93 19.76 26.41 -12.16
CA LYS A 93 19.32 26.78 -13.50
C LYS A 93 17.92 26.20 -13.73
N ALA A 94 17.00 27.02 -14.26
CA ALA A 94 15.68 26.52 -14.62
C ALA A 94 15.86 25.42 -15.68
N ILE A 95 15.53 24.19 -15.30
CA ILE A 95 15.56 23.03 -16.19
C ILE A 95 14.30 23.13 -17.05
N LYS A 96 14.47 23.00 -18.38
CA LYS A 96 13.32 22.90 -19.27
C LYS A 96 12.65 21.54 -19.02
N LEU A 97 11.38 21.56 -18.60
CA LEU A 97 10.55 20.36 -18.53
C LEU A 97 9.91 20.16 -19.90
N TYR A 98 9.84 18.91 -20.33
CA TYR A 98 9.18 18.52 -21.57
C TYR A 98 7.88 17.81 -21.25
N ASP A 99 6.86 18.06 -22.06
CA ASP A 99 5.52 17.51 -21.83
C ASP A 99 5.34 16.11 -22.41
N ASN A 100 6.20 15.70 -23.35
CA ASN A 100 6.08 14.44 -24.08
C ASN A 100 7.38 13.64 -24.00
N TYR A 101 7.27 12.32 -24.07
CA TYR A 101 8.42 11.45 -24.28
C TYR A 101 8.09 10.21 -25.07
N ALA A 102 9.09 9.69 -25.77
CA ALA A 102 9.07 8.37 -26.39
C ALA A 102 10.30 7.59 -25.90
N SER A 103 10.10 6.33 -25.52
CA SER A 103 11.14 5.44 -25.01
C SER A 103 11.11 4.13 -25.78
N LEU A 104 12.28 3.63 -26.18
CA LEU A 104 12.41 2.33 -26.84
C LEU A 104 13.64 1.61 -26.30
N GLY A 105 13.48 0.35 -25.94
CA GLY A 105 14.53 -0.51 -25.43
C GLY A 105 14.40 -1.95 -25.91
N PHE A 106 15.56 -2.61 -26.00
CA PHE A 106 15.71 -3.99 -26.42
C PHE A 106 16.66 -4.71 -25.45
N GLY A 107 16.42 -5.99 -25.20
CA GLY A 107 17.14 -6.73 -24.18
C GLY A 107 17.31 -8.23 -24.45
N SER A 108 17.85 -8.92 -23.44
CA SER A 108 17.88 -10.38 -23.36
C SER A 108 16.47 -10.98 -23.50
N TYR A 109 16.38 -12.28 -23.82
CA TYR A 109 15.08 -12.96 -24.06
C TYR A 109 14.24 -12.31 -25.17
N THR A 110 14.92 -11.62 -26.11
CA THR A 110 14.27 -10.80 -27.15
C THR A 110 13.25 -9.83 -26.56
N THR A 111 13.58 -9.26 -25.39
CA THR A 111 12.68 -8.32 -24.70
C THR A 111 12.58 -7.02 -25.48
N ILE A 112 11.35 -6.54 -25.70
CA ILE A 112 11.06 -5.25 -26.33
C ILE A 112 10.26 -4.42 -25.34
N LEU A 113 10.71 -3.18 -25.12
CA LEU A 113 10.01 -2.19 -24.31
C LEU A 113 9.83 -0.92 -25.13
N GLY A 114 8.59 -0.54 -25.42
CA GLY A 114 8.24 0.70 -26.11
C GLY A 114 7.24 1.50 -25.29
N GLU A 115 7.47 2.78 -25.10
CA GLU A 115 6.55 3.68 -24.39
C GLU A 115 6.45 5.02 -25.12
N VAL A 116 5.25 5.58 -25.20
CA VAL A 116 5.02 6.92 -25.71
C VAL A 116 4.01 7.59 -24.80
N TYR A 117 4.38 8.75 -24.25
CA TYR A 117 3.49 9.62 -23.52
C TYR A 117 3.38 10.95 -24.26
N LEU A 118 2.14 11.34 -24.54
CA LEU A 118 1.80 12.60 -25.18
C LEU A 118 0.93 13.41 -24.21
N ASN A 119 1.25 14.68 -24.04
CA ASN A 119 0.45 15.65 -23.31
C ASN A 119 0.46 16.97 -24.08
N HIS A 120 -0.72 17.51 -24.33
CA HIS A 120 -0.90 18.76 -25.06
C HIS A 120 -1.89 19.66 -24.33
N GLU A 121 -1.43 20.87 -24.00
CA GLU A 121 -2.27 21.94 -23.45
C GLU A 121 -3.03 22.61 -24.60
N LEU A 122 -4.34 22.35 -24.70
CA LEU A 122 -5.21 22.95 -25.72
C LEU A 122 -5.53 24.42 -25.40
N SER A 123 -5.63 24.72 -24.12
CA SER A 123 -5.77 26.08 -23.57
C SER A 123 -5.28 26.08 -22.12
N ARG A 124 -5.20 27.27 -21.50
CA ARG A 124 -4.80 27.42 -20.09
C ARG A 124 -5.51 26.48 -19.11
N ASP A 125 -6.74 26.11 -19.45
CA ASP A 125 -7.64 25.36 -18.57
C ASP A 125 -8.03 23.99 -19.18
N GLU A 126 -7.43 23.58 -20.31
CA GLU A 126 -7.76 22.33 -21.00
C GLU A 126 -6.50 21.57 -21.43
N ASN A 127 -6.43 20.29 -21.09
CA ASN A 127 -5.35 19.41 -21.51
C ASN A 127 -5.87 18.06 -22.03
N VAL A 128 -5.17 17.53 -23.03
CA VAL A 128 -5.40 16.21 -23.59
C VAL A 128 -4.10 15.43 -23.54
N GLY A 129 -4.18 14.15 -23.18
CA GLY A 129 -3.00 13.29 -23.17
C GLY A 129 -3.32 11.86 -23.51
N GLY A 130 -2.28 11.12 -23.83
CA GLY A 130 -2.35 9.70 -24.12
C GLY A 130 -1.06 8.98 -23.78
N TYR A 131 -1.20 7.72 -23.40
CA TYR A 131 -0.09 6.84 -23.08
C TYR A 131 -0.25 5.53 -23.83
N PHE A 132 0.82 5.14 -24.53
CA PHE A 132 0.97 3.83 -25.12
C PHE A 132 2.19 3.15 -24.48
N SER A 133 2.05 1.89 -24.08
CA SER A 133 3.17 1.06 -23.66
C SER A 133 3.05 -0.34 -24.23
N HIS A 134 4.16 -0.90 -24.68
CA HIS A 134 4.28 -2.29 -25.06
C HIS A 134 5.51 -2.89 -24.39
N HIS A 135 5.33 -4.02 -23.70
CA HIS A 135 6.41 -4.78 -23.08
C HIS A 135 6.21 -6.25 -23.39
N SER A 136 7.18 -6.88 -24.03
CA SER A 136 7.11 -8.29 -24.42
C SER A 136 8.45 -8.99 -24.25
N SER A 137 8.41 -10.31 -24.06
CA SER A 137 9.57 -11.20 -24.06
C SER A 137 9.23 -12.46 -24.86
N GLN A 138 10.21 -13.02 -25.58
CA GLN A 138 10.03 -14.27 -26.32
C GLN A 138 10.30 -15.51 -25.46
N GLY A 139 10.35 -15.34 -24.13
CA GLY A 139 10.61 -16.44 -23.21
C GLY A 139 12.09 -16.79 -23.11
N GLY A 140 12.40 -18.04 -22.79
CA GLY A 140 13.76 -18.54 -22.62
C GLY A 140 14.13 -18.83 -21.16
N ILE A 141 13.15 -19.16 -20.33
CA ILE A 141 13.41 -19.86 -19.08
C ILE A 141 13.90 -21.29 -19.40
N ASP A 142 14.98 -21.72 -18.76
CA ASP A 142 15.49 -23.09 -18.90
C ASP A 142 14.58 -24.08 -18.14
N ASP A 143 14.52 -25.32 -18.60
CA ASP A 143 13.78 -26.42 -17.95
C ASP A 143 12.27 -26.12 -17.75
N VAL A 144 11.62 -25.52 -18.75
CA VAL A 144 10.15 -25.48 -18.88
C VAL A 144 9.73 -26.22 -20.15
N LEU A 145 8.59 -26.92 -20.09
CA LEU A 145 8.12 -27.78 -21.19
C LEU A 145 7.23 -27.04 -22.21
N LEU A 146 6.67 -25.90 -21.82
CA LEU A 146 5.74 -25.09 -22.61
C LEU A 146 6.33 -23.69 -22.82
N ASP A 147 5.86 -23.01 -23.87
CA ASP A 147 6.31 -21.65 -24.21
C ASP A 147 6.06 -20.68 -23.05
N ASP A 148 7.08 -19.89 -22.67
CA ASP A 148 7.04 -18.94 -21.56
C ASP A 148 7.01 -17.47 -22.01
N ASN A 149 6.66 -17.24 -23.28
CA ASN A 149 6.59 -15.89 -23.84
C ASN A 149 5.45 -15.08 -23.20
N PHE A 150 5.58 -13.75 -23.21
CA PHE A 150 4.51 -12.87 -22.76
C PHE A 150 4.51 -11.55 -23.51
N SER A 151 3.35 -10.87 -23.52
CA SER A 151 3.24 -9.50 -23.99
C SER A 151 2.23 -8.71 -23.18
N LYS A 152 2.48 -7.42 -23.00
CA LYS A 152 1.57 -6.47 -22.34
C LYS A 152 1.53 -5.20 -23.15
N THR A 153 0.38 -4.89 -23.70
CA THR A 153 0.10 -3.66 -24.43
C THR A 153 -0.94 -2.86 -23.66
N LYS A 154 -0.67 -1.59 -23.44
CA LYS A 154 -1.59 -0.64 -22.80
C LYS A 154 -1.71 0.59 -23.65
N LEU A 155 -2.94 1.04 -23.84
CA LEU A 155 -3.28 2.29 -24.50
C LEU A 155 -4.29 3.01 -23.63
N ASN A 156 -4.03 4.26 -23.28
CA ASN A 156 -5.02 5.10 -22.64
C ASN A 156 -4.95 6.53 -23.17
N ALA A 157 -6.06 7.24 -23.01
CA ALA A 157 -6.16 8.65 -23.32
C ALA A 157 -7.08 9.33 -22.31
N TYR A 158 -6.86 10.62 -22.10
CA TYR A 158 -7.70 11.45 -21.26
C TYR A 158 -7.87 12.84 -21.84
N TYR A 159 -9.00 13.45 -21.49
CA TYR A 159 -9.25 14.88 -21.65
C TYR A 159 -9.65 15.44 -20.30
N LYS A 160 -9.03 16.55 -19.90
CA LYS A 160 -9.33 17.24 -18.66
C LYS A 160 -9.54 18.72 -18.91
N LYS A 161 -10.49 19.28 -18.17
CA LYS A 161 -10.85 20.69 -18.19
C LYS A 161 -11.08 21.21 -16.78
N SER A 162 -10.48 22.36 -16.48
CA SER A 162 -10.59 23.05 -15.19
C SER A 162 -11.36 24.35 -15.36
N ASP A 163 -12.68 24.29 -15.16
CA ASP A 163 -13.51 25.49 -15.09
C ASP A 163 -13.37 26.16 -13.71
N ARG A 164 -13.92 27.37 -13.55
CA ARG A 164 -13.78 28.15 -12.30
C ARG A 164 -14.35 27.44 -11.07
N ASP A 165 -15.48 26.75 -11.24
CA ASP A 165 -16.28 26.20 -10.14
C ASP A 165 -16.19 24.66 -10.05
N PHE A 166 -15.64 24.01 -11.07
CA PHE A 166 -15.44 22.55 -11.12
C PHE A 166 -14.34 22.16 -12.11
N THR A 167 -13.67 21.04 -11.83
CA THR A 167 -12.73 20.39 -12.76
C THR A 167 -13.28 19.03 -13.13
N TRP A 168 -13.24 18.67 -14.41
CA TRP A 168 -13.66 17.34 -14.84
C TRP A 168 -12.64 16.71 -15.79
N GLN A 169 -12.59 15.39 -15.75
CA GLN A 169 -11.75 14.56 -16.59
C GLN A 169 -12.56 13.38 -17.09
N VAL A 170 -12.40 13.04 -18.37
CA VAL A 170 -12.86 11.78 -18.96
C VAL A 170 -11.64 11.02 -19.47
N ASP A 171 -11.59 9.73 -19.19
CA ASP A 171 -10.52 8.84 -19.61
C ASP A 171 -11.07 7.55 -20.20
N GLY A 172 -10.28 6.93 -21.06
CA GLY A 172 -10.56 5.60 -21.58
C GLY A 172 -9.27 4.89 -21.92
N GLY A 173 -9.31 3.56 -21.89
CA GLY A 173 -8.15 2.77 -22.22
C GLY A 173 -8.47 1.34 -22.57
N PHE A 174 -7.48 0.72 -23.21
CA PHE A 174 -7.48 -0.65 -23.64
C PHE A 174 -6.17 -1.31 -23.21
N ASN A 175 -6.27 -2.44 -22.52
CA ASN A 175 -5.12 -3.28 -22.18
C ASN A 175 -5.29 -4.65 -22.83
N LEU A 176 -4.20 -5.15 -23.41
CA LEU A 176 -4.10 -6.51 -23.97
C LEU A 176 -2.89 -7.17 -23.33
N GLN A 177 -3.08 -8.33 -22.70
CA GLN A 177 -2.01 -9.09 -22.06
C GLN A 177 -2.04 -10.51 -22.59
N THR A 178 -0.88 -11.06 -22.96
CA THR A 178 -0.73 -12.46 -23.35
C THR A 178 0.28 -13.12 -22.42
N TYR A 179 -0.06 -14.30 -21.93
CA TYR A 179 0.78 -15.17 -21.12
C TYR A 179 0.58 -16.61 -21.58
N ASN A 180 1.36 -17.51 -21.01
CA ASN A 180 1.18 -18.94 -21.20
C ASN A 180 1.09 -19.62 -19.84
N TRP A 181 0.25 -20.64 -19.72
CA TRP A 181 0.25 -21.54 -18.56
C TRP A 181 1.41 -22.54 -18.64
N TYR A 182 2.64 -22.02 -18.56
CA TYR A 182 3.85 -22.82 -18.80
C TYR A 182 4.31 -23.65 -17.59
N GLY A 183 3.77 -23.36 -16.40
CA GLY A 183 4.24 -23.95 -15.14
C GLY A 183 3.70 -25.35 -14.88
N VAL A 184 4.21 -26.34 -15.60
CA VAL A 184 3.85 -27.77 -15.45
C VAL A 184 4.92 -28.51 -14.64
N SER A 185 4.50 -29.41 -13.74
CA SER A 185 5.45 -30.25 -12.99
C SER A 185 6.03 -31.37 -13.85
N GLN A 186 7.35 -31.34 -14.06
CA GLN A 186 8.09 -32.37 -14.80
C GLN A 186 8.21 -33.72 -14.05
N GLU A 187 7.79 -33.79 -12.78
CA GLU A 187 7.71 -35.07 -12.06
C GLU A 187 6.54 -35.92 -12.57
N TYR A 188 5.48 -35.27 -13.07
CA TYR A 188 4.24 -35.91 -13.46
C TYR A 188 3.98 -35.90 -14.97
N PHE A 189 4.52 -34.92 -15.69
CA PHE A 189 4.30 -34.75 -17.13
C PHE A 189 5.62 -34.62 -17.88
N ASP A 190 5.69 -35.21 -19.07
CA ASP A 190 6.80 -35.07 -20.01
C ASP A 190 6.39 -34.35 -21.30
N GLU A 191 7.34 -34.14 -22.23
CA GLU A 191 7.08 -33.48 -23.51
C GLU A 191 6.01 -34.20 -24.34
N SER A 192 5.87 -35.53 -24.21
CA SER A 192 4.90 -36.31 -24.98
C SER A 192 3.48 -36.18 -24.44
N ASP A 193 3.33 -35.92 -23.14
CA ASP A 193 2.03 -35.63 -22.51
C ASP A 193 1.48 -34.25 -22.91
N LEU A 194 2.38 -33.32 -23.25
CA LEU A 194 2.06 -31.93 -23.55
C LEU A 194 2.06 -31.60 -25.06
N ASP A 195 2.34 -32.59 -25.91
CA ASP A 195 2.39 -32.40 -27.36
C ASP A 195 1.03 -31.93 -27.92
N GLY A 196 1.03 -30.78 -28.59
CA GLY A 196 -0.16 -30.17 -29.17
C GLY A 196 -1.02 -29.33 -28.23
N ILE A 197 -0.61 -29.14 -26.96
CA ILE A 197 -1.28 -28.20 -26.04
C ILE A 197 -0.92 -26.76 -26.42
N ASP A 198 -1.94 -25.93 -26.61
CA ASP A 198 -1.78 -24.48 -26.70
C ASP A 198 -2.04 -23.87 -25.32
N ALA A 199 -0.97 -23.55 -24.59
CA ALA A 199 -1.05 -22.97 -23.26
C ALA A 199 -1.31 -21.45 -23.26
N GLY A 200 -1.50 -20.86 -24.45
CA GLY A 200 -1.64 -19.42 -24.65
C GLY A 200 -2.95 -18.87 -24.10
N GLN A 201 -2.82 -17.83 -23.27
CA GLN A 201 -3.93 -17.12 -22.65
C GLN A 201 -3.78 -15.62 -22.88
N THR A 202 -4.86 -14.98 -23.34
CA THR A 202 -4.94 -13.61 -23.79
C THR A 202 -6.08 -12.91 -23.09
N TYR A 203 -5.76 -11.87 -22.32
CA TYR A 203 -6.70 -11.04 -21.61
C TYR A 203 -6.89 -9.70 -22.31
N SER A 204 -8.15 -9.30 -22.48
CA SER A 204 -8.54 -7.99 -23.01
C SER A 204 -9.34 -7.20 -21.97
N ASP A 205 -8.98 -5.92 -21.83
CA ASP A 205 -9.58 -5.01 -20.86
C ASP A 205 -9.88 -3.69 -21.56
N LEU A 206 -11.16 -3.30 -21.60
CA LEU A 206 -11.61 -2.02 -22.10
C LEU A 206 -12.28 -1.26 -20.96
N TYR A 207 -11.86 -0.03 -20.71
CA TYR A 207 -12.50 0.81 -19.70
C TYR A 207 -12.73 2.23 -20.20
N VAL A 208 -13.77 2.84 -19.65
CA VAL A 208 -14.09 4.26 -19.80
C VAL A 208 -14.53 4.80 -18.45
N GLY A 209 -14.09 6.00 -18.12
CA GLY A 209 -14.46 6.64 -16.89
C GLY A 209 -14.45 8.15 -16.97
N GLY A 210 -14.98 8.75 -15.93
CA GLY A 210 -14.88 10.18 -15.73
C GLY A 210 -14.93 10.52 -14.25
N LYS A 211 -14.34 11.67 -13.92
CA LYS A 211 -14.37 12.27 -12.60
C LYS A 211 -14.71 13.75 -12.74
N ILE A 212 -15.50 14.26 -11.82
CA ILE A 212 -15.74 15.68 -11.63
C ILE A 212 -15.48 16.03 -10.17
N ASP A 213 -14.74 17.11 -9.95
CA ASP A 213 -14.42 17.71 -8.66
C ASP A 213 -15.06 19.10 -8.62
N PHE A 214 -15.80 19.42 -7.56
CA PHE A 214 -16.45 20.72 -7.36
C PHE A 214 -15.76 21.47 -6.23
N GLU A 215 -15.52 22.77 -6.44
CA GLU A 215 -14.88 23.62 -5.44
C GLU A 215 -15.87 23.97 -4.30
N ASP A 216 -16.97 24.65 -4.67
CA ASP A 216 -17.94 25.24 -3.73
C ASP A 216 -19.35 24.61 -3.85
N ALA A 217 -19.44 23.28 -3.76
CA ALA A 217 -20.72 22.58 -3.78
C ALA A 217 -20.90 21.61 -2.59
N ILE A 218 -22.15 21.19 -2.36
CA ILE A 218 -22.51 20.13 -1.39
C ILE A 218 -21.88 18.81 -1.83
N VAL A 219 -21.98 18.48 -3.11
CA VAL A 219 -21.24 17.38 -3.73
C VAL A 219 -19.81 17.86 -3.95
N LYS A 220 -18.83 17.15 -3.41
CA LYS A 220 -17.40 17.47 -3.56
C LYS A 220 -16.80 16.85 -4.80
N ASP A 221 -17.17 15.60 -5.06
CA ASP A 221 -16.73 14.90 -6.25
C ASP A 221 -17.74 13.83 -6.66
N ALA A 222 -17.68 13.46 -7.93
CA ALA A 222 -18.33 12.28 -8.44
C ALA A 222 -17.41 11.59 -9.46
N SER A 223 -17.38 10.27 -9.44
CA SER A 223 -16.67 9.45 -10.40
C SER A 223 -17.54 8.29 -10.88
N LEU A 224 -17.35 7.93 -12.13
CA LEU A 224 -17.98 6.78 -12.77
C LEU A 224 -16.94 6.07 -13.61
N ARG A 225 -16.86 4.75 -13.49
CA ARG A 225 -16.01 3.90 -14.31
C ARG A 225 -16.75 2.66 -14.73
N PHE A 226 -16.78 2.41 -16.03
CA PHE A 226 -17.22 1.17 -16.62
C PHE A 226 -16.01 0.41 -17.16
N ARG A 227 -15.97 -0.90 -16.93
CA ARG A 227 -14.92 -1.80 -17.40
C ARG A 227 -15.55 -3.07 -17.99
N ARG A 228 -15.05 -3.50 -19.14
CA ARG A 228 -15.33 -4.79 -19.76
C ARG A 228 -14.02 -5.56 -19.82
N PHE A 229 -13.98 -6.72 -19.18
CA PHE A 229 -12.81 -7.60 -19.13
C PHE A 229 -13.15 -8.98 -19.70
N GLY A 230 -12.26 -9.62 -20.45
CA GLY A 230 -12.48 -10.97 -20.99
C GLY A 230 -11.19 -11.63 -21.45
N ASP A 231 -11.29 -12.88 -21.86
CA ASP A 231 -10.16 -13.72 -22.27
C ASP A 231 -10.39 -14.41 -23.62
N ASN A 232 -9.49 -15.32 -24.05
CA ASN A 232 -9.69 -16.17 -25.24
C ASN A 232 -10.37 -17.52 -24.94
N HIS A 233 -11.07 -17.63 -23.80
CA HIS A 233 -11.83 -18.81 -23.36
C HIS A 233 -13.33 -18.47 -23.20
N ASP A 234 -13.79 -17.46 -23.94
CA ASP A 234 -15.17 -16.96 -23.94
C ASP A 234 -15.66 -16.46 -22.56
N SER A 235 -14.73 -16.11 -21.65
CA SER A 235 -15.08 -15.49 -20.38
C SER A 235 -15.30 -13.99 -20.52
N ALA A 236 -16.19 -13.46 -19.68
CA ALA A 236 -16.63 -12.10 -19.78
C ALA A 236 -17.01 -11.51 -18.42
N GLU A 237 -16.49 -10.32 -18.09
CA GLU A 237 -16.91 -9.55 -16.93
C GLU A 237 -17.22 -8.10 -17.33
N ASN A 238 -18.29 -7.56 -16.76
CA ASN A 238 -18.63 -6.15 -16.78
C ASN A 238 -18.63 -5.63 -15.34
N ARG A 239 -17.98 -4.49 -15.11
CA ARG A 239 -17.97 -3.82 -13.81
C ARG A 239 -18.30 -2.34 -13.97
N LEU A 240 -19.21 -1.82 -13.16
CA LEU A 240 -19.55 -0.41 -13.09
C LEU A 240 -19.38 0.08 -11.66
N VAL A 241 -18.46 1.04 -11.47
CA VAL A 241 -18.18 1.66 -10.18
C VAL A 241 -18.56 3.13 -10.26
N ALA A 242 -19.49 3.57 -9.41
CA ALA A 242 -19.84 4.96 -9.22
C ALA A 242 -19.55 5.36 -7.78
N LYS A 243 -18.91 6.51 -7.57
CA LYS A 243 -18.65 7.06 -6.24
C LYS A 243 -18.95 8.55 -6.22
N THR A 244 -19.44 9.06 -5.11
CA THR A 244 -19.60 10.49 -4.89
C THR A 244 -19.43 10.83 -3.42
N SER A 245 -18.82 11.97 -3.16
CA SER A 245 -18.66 12.50 -1.80
C SER A 245 -19.50 13.76 -1.63
N PHE A 246 -20.11 13.94 -0.47
CA PHE A 246 -20.87 15.13 -0.14
C PHE A 246 -20.71 15.53 1.33
N ASP A 247 -20.76 16.84 1.56
CA ASP A 247 -20.67 17.44 2.88
C ASP A 247 -22.02 18.02 3.27
N PHE A 248 -22.57 17.58 4.39
CA PHE A 248 -23.78 18.19 4.96
C PHE A 248 -23.51 18.79 6.33
N VAL A 249 -24.10 19.96 6.58
CA VAL A 249 -23.96 20.70 7.83
C VAL A 249 -25.14 20.39 8.75
N VAL A 250 -24.87 19.84 9.93
CA VAL A 250 -25.87 19.57 10.98
C VAL A 250 -25.45 20.30 12.25
N GLN A 251 -26.22 21.31 12.68
CA GLN A 251 -25.96 22.04 13.95
C GLN A 251 -24.49 22.48 14.09
N ASP A 252 -23.96 23.13 13.06
CA ASP A 252 -22.58 23.62 12.96
C ASP A 252 -21.47 22.55 12.82
N ALA A 253 -21.83 21.26 12.76
CA ALA A 253 -20.94 20.16 12.43
C ALA A 253 -20.99 19.80 10.94
N VAL A 254 -19.84 19.69 10.28
CA VAL A 254 -19.74 19.15 8.91
C VAL A 254 -19.64 17.64 8.99
N ILE A 255 -20.61 16.94 8.41
CA ILE A 255 -20.55 15.50 8.22
C ILE A 255 -20.16 15.25 6.76
N LYS A 256 -19.01 14.60 6.59
CA LYS A 256 -18.54 14.11 5.30
C LYS A 256 -19.23 12.79 5.03
N SER A 257 -19.62 12.53 3.80
CA SER A 257 -20.25 11.26 3.45
C SER A 257 -19.87 10.82 2.07
N GLU A 258 -19.56 9.54 1.95
CA GLU A 258 -19.31 8.89 0.67
C GLU A 258 -20.49 7.96 0.34
N PHE A 259 -20.94 7.99 -0.90
CA PHE A 259 -21.85 7.01 -1.46
C PHE A 259 -21.17 6.28 -2.62
N SER A 260 -21.31 4.97 -2.67
CA SER A 260 -20.75 4.13 -3.72
C SER A 260 -21.76 3.11 -4.26
N ILE A 261 -21.65 2.83 -5.55
CA ILE A 261 -22.32 1.71 -6.23
C ILE A 261 -21.20 0.93 -6.94
N ASP A 262 -21.13 -0.37 -6.70
CA ASP A 262 -20.24 -1.30 -7.40
C ASP A 262 -21.08 -2.45 -7.95
N TYR A 263 -21.32 -2.44 -9.25
CA TYR A 263 -21.98 -3.53 -9.96
C TYR A 263 -20.94 -4.39 -10.65
N ILE A 264 -21.09 -5.69 -10.53
CA ILE A 264 -20.32 -6.67 -11.28
C ILE A 264 -21.25 -7.74 -11.87
N GLY A 265 -20.96 -8.18 -13.07
CA GLY A 265 -21.62 -9.31 -13.69
C GLY A 265 -20.67 -9.97 -14.69
N GLY A 266 -20.47 -11.28 -14.55
CA GLY A 266 -19.59 -12.02 -15.41
C GLY A 266 -19.95 -13.49 -15.57
N THR A 267 -19.32 -14.11 -16.56
CA THR A 267 -19.60 -15.46 -17.03
C THR A 267 -18.29 -16.13 -17.41
N PHE A 268 -18.18 -17.42 -17.14
CA PHE A 268 -17.15 -18.33 -17.66
C PHE A 268 -17.84 -19.41 -18.49
N ASP A 269 -17.30 -19.74 -19.68
CA ASP A 269 -17.90 -20.72 -20.61
C ASP A 269 -18.16 -22.08 -19.95
N ARG A 270 -17.28 -22.47 -19.02
CA ARG A 270 -17.35 -23.78 -18.36
C ARG A 270 -16.77 -23.76 -16.96
N ASP A 271 -17.14 -24.79 -16.21
CA ASP A 271 -16.58 -25.15 -14.93
C ASP A 271 -15.25 -25.90 -15.09
N TYR A 272 -14.45 -25.96 -14.04
CA TYR A 272 -13.19 -26.68 -14.06
C TYR A 272 -13.36 -28.18 -14.29
N SER A 273 -14.41 -28.80 -13.73
CA SER A 273 -14.63 -30.25 -13.79
C SER A 273 -15.68 -30.67 -14.83
N ASN A 274 -16.40 -29.73 -15.44
CA ASN A 274 -17.50 -30.03 -16.36
C ASN A 274 -17.76 -28.87 -17.35
N ILE A 275 -18.61 -29.11 -18.35
CA ILE A 275 -18.90 -28.14 -19.43
C ILE A 275 -20.00 -27.10 -19.07
N GLY A 276 -20.40 -27.00 -17.80
CA GLY A 276 -21.45 -26.09 -17.37
C GLY A 276 -20.93 -24.67 -17.18
N GLU A 277 -21.64 -23.69 -17.75
CA GLU A 277 -21.33 -22.25 -17.59
C GLU A 277 -21.38 -21.83 -16.12
N ILE A 278 -20.42 -21.00 -15.69
CA ILE A 278 -20.42 -20.37 -14.37
C ILE A 278 -20.82 -18.90 -14.53
N ASN A 279 -21.93 -18.52 -13.93
CA ASN A 279 -22.37 -17.13 -13.85
C ASN A 279 -22.11 -16.56 -12.45
N TYR A 280 -21.78 -15.28 -12.38
CA TYR A 280 -21.70 -14.54 -11.13
C TYR A 280 -22.12 -13.09 -11.35
N GLY A 281 -22.72 -12.49 -10.33
CA GLY A 281 -23.08 -11.09 -10.40
C GLY A 281 -23.66 -10.58 -9.11
N ASN A 282 -23.32 -9.35 -8.76
CA ASN A 282 -23.86 -8.67 -7.60
C ASN A 282 -23.76 -7.15 -7.73
N VAL A 283 -24.54 -6.44 -6.93
CA VAL A 283 -24.49 -5.00 -6.77
C VAL A 283 -24.28 -4.68 -5.30
N THR A 284 -23.25 -3.89 -5.01
CA THR A 284 -22.98 -3.35 -3.68
C THR A 284 -23.29 -1.86 -3.64
N PHE A 285 -24.11 -1.45 -2.67
CA PHE A 285 -24.37 -0.05 -2.33
C PHE A 285 -23.67 0.29 -1.02
N GLY A 286 -22.77 1.26 -1.05
CA GLY A 286 -22.05 1.75 0.13
C GLY A 286 -22.51 3.15 0.55
N PHE A 287 -22.64 3.37 1.85
CA PHE A 287 -22.81 4.70 2.43
C PHE A 287 -21.95 4.85 3.68
N ALA A 288 -21.03 5.82 3.67
CA ALA A 288 -20.05 6.00 4.73
C ALA A 288 -20.04 7.44 5.26
N PRO A 289 -20.91 7.78 6.22
CA PRO A 289 -20.85 9.06 6.93
C PRO A 289 -19.70 9.09 7.95
N SER A 290 -19.02 10.23 8.04
CA SER A 290 -17.98 10.49 9.03
C SER A 290 -18.02 11.94 9.54
N TYR A 291 -17.76 12.11 10.83
CA TYR A 291 -17.60 13.39 11.48
C TYR A 291 -16.16 13.55 11.94
N GLN A 292 -15.51 14.65 11.52
CA GLN A 292 -14.16 14.96 11.92
C GLN A 292 -14.15 15.97 13.06
N LEU A 293 -13.63 15.56 14.21
CA LEU A 293 -13.35 16.42 15.35
C LEU A 293 -11.86 16.79 15.33
N VAL A 294 -11.57 18.09 15.26
CA VAL A 294 -10.21 18.62 15.39
C VAL A 294 -10.15 19.46 16.66
N GLN A 295 -9.26 19.08 17.59
CA GLN A 295 -8.99 19.81 18.82
C GLN A 295 -7.48 19.89 19.07
N ASP A 296 -6.92 21.07 18.88
CA ASP A 296 -5.48 21.34 18.99
C ASP A 296 -4.65 20.36 18.14
N ASP A 297 -3.99 19.40 18.78
CA ASP A 297 -3.14 18.37 18.16
C ASP A 297 -3.84 17.02 17.93
N LEU A 298 -5.09 16.91 18.37
CA LEU A 298 -5.93 15.72 18.23
C LEU A 298 -6.86 15.87 17.03
N THR A 299 -6.83 14.89 16.13
CA THR A 299 -7.83 14.73 15.06
C THR A 299 -8.49 13.37 15.23
N ILE A 300 -9.82 13.33 15.31
CA ILE A 300 -10.61 12.11 15.39
C ILE A 300 -11.65 12.13 14.27
N ASP A 301 -11.63 11.11 13.43
CA ASP A 301 -12.65 10.82 12.42
C ASP A 301 -13.55 9.71 12.98
N LEU A 302 -14.82 10.04 13.24
CA LEU A 302 -15.83 9.13 13.74
C LEU A 302 -16.84 8.83 12.63
N GLY A 303 -16.80 7.61 12.08
CA GLY A 303 -17.70 7.19 11.04
C GLY A 303 -18.17 5.75 11.17
N VAL A 304 -19.15 5.43 10.34
CA VAL A 304 -19.67 4.08 10.11
C VAL A 304 -19.77 3.88 8.60
N LYS A 305 -19.55 2.66 8.11
CA LYS A 305 -19.82 2.31 6.71
C LYS A 305 -20.94 1.30 6.67
N LEU A 306 -21.99 1.61 5.93
CA LEU A 306 -23.12 0.74 5.67
C LEU A 306 -22.93 0.17 4.27
N ALA A 307 -23.02 -1.15 4.11
CA ALA A 307 -22.96 -1.79 2.81
C ALA A 307 -24.18 -2.69 2.62
N TYR A 308 -24.85 -2.56 1.48
CA TYR A 308 -25.93 -3.45 1.08
C TYR A 308 -25.49 -4.21 -0.17
N LEU A 309 -25.42 -5.53 -0.05
CA LEU A 309 -25.09 -6.46 -1.13
C LEU A 309 -26.38 -7.09 -1.63
N ASN A 310 -26.64 -6.96 -2.93
CA ASN A 310 -27.63 -7.73 -3.66
C ASN A 310 -26.88 -8.68 -4.59
N ASP A 311 -26.91 -9.97 -4.27
CA ASP A 311 -26.41 -11.03 -5.13
C ASP A 311 -27.48 -11.35 -6.18
N THR A 312 -27.20 -10.99 -7.43
CA THR A 312 -28.18 -11.13 -8.52
C THR A 312 -28.26 -12.56 -9.04
N GLU A 313 -27.19 -13.35 -8.86
CA GLU A 313 -27.12 -14.73 -9.31
C GLU A 313 -27.85 -15.66 -8.32
N PHE A 314 -27.49 -15.57 -7.04
CA PHE A 314 -28.09 -16.41 -5.99
C PHE A 314 -29.37 -15.81 -5.39
N SER A 315 -29.78 -14.61 -5.82
CA SER A 315 -30.95 -13.88 -5.30
C SER A 315 -30.90 -13.65 -3.79
N GLU A 316 -29.70 -13.53 -3.22
CA GLU A 316 -29.49 -13.25 -1.79
C GLU A 316 -29.27 -11.76 -1.54
N ASN A 317 -29.68 -11.29 -0.36
CA ASN A 317 -29.47 -9.90 0.05
C ASN A 317 -28.85 -9.87 1.45
N LYS A 318 -27.77 -9.11 1.62
CA LYS A 318 -27.06 -8.98 2.89
C LYS A 318 -26.80 -7.51 3.19
N PHE A 319 -26.95 -7.14 4.45
CA PHE A 319 -26.65 -5.79 4.94
C PHE A 319 -25.56 -5.86 5.99
N PHE A 320 -24.53 -5.04 5.81
CA PHE A 320 -23.33 -5.02 6.63
C PHE A 320 -23.15 -3.64 7.25
N ILE A 321 -22.62 -3.63 8.47
CA ILE A 321 -22.29 -2.41 9.22
C ILE A 321 -20.84 -2.54 9.67
N TYR A 322 -20.01 -1.63 9.19
CA TYR A 322 -18.58 -1.61 9.45
C TYR A 322 -18.18 -0.39 10.28
N PRO A 323 -17.22 -0.53 11.22
CA PRO A 323 -16.60 0.61 11.85
C PRO A 323 -15.82 1.43 10.81
N ASN A 324 -15.79 2.75 10.96
CA ASN A 324 -14.91 3.62 10.17
C ASN A 324 -14.36 4.74 11.06
N ILE A 325 -13.46 4.36 11.96
CA ILE A 325 -12.93 5.25 13.00
C ILE A 325 -11.42 5.38 12.83
N GLU A 326 -10.91 6.61 12.89
CA GLU A 326 -9.48 6.90 12.89
C GLU A 326 -9.19 8.05 13.86
N ALA A 327 -8.04 8.00 14.52
CA ALA A 327 -7.57 9.07 15.38
C ALA A 327 -6.07 9.27 15.16
N SER A 328 -5.64 10.53 15.21
CA SER A 328 -4.24 10.91 15.21
C SER A 328 -3.97 12.02 16.21
N TYR A 329 -2.80 11.96 16.84
CA TYR A 329 -2.35 12.93 17.82
C TYR A 329 -0.91 13.37 17.50
N ARG A 330 -0.70 14.67 17.29
CA ARG A 330 0.64 15.24 17.11
C ARG A 330 1.32 15.35 18.48
N LEU A 331 2.19 14.39 18.80
CA LEU A 331 2.95 14.38 20.06
C LEU A 331 4.04 15.45 20.04
N VAL A 332 4.70 15.60 18.88
CA VAL A 332 5.70 16.62 18.60
C VAL A 332 5.50 17.08 17.16
N ASP A 333 5.37 18.38 16.95
CA ASP A 333 5.11 18.98 15.63
C ASP A 333 6.08 18.43 14.58
N GLU A 334 5.49 17.84 13.53
CA GLU A 334 6.14 17.20 12.37
C GLU A 334 7.12 16.04 12.65
N ILE A 335 7.50 15.79 13.91
CA ILE A 335 8.49 14.77 14.29
C ILE A 335 7.83 13.45 14.68
N LEU A 336 6.69 13.51 15.37
CA LEU A 336 6.02 12.31 15.89
C LEU A 336 4.49 12.51 15.96
N ILE A 337 3.80 11.74 15.14
CA ILE A 337 2.35 11.64 15.09
C ILE A 337 1.99 10.19 15.43
N ALA A 338 1.37 9.99 16.59
CA ALA A 338 0.75 8.71 16.93
C ALA A 338 -0.61 8.63 16.25
N PHE A 339 -0.96 7.48 15.70
CA PHE A 339 -2.25 7.28 15.05
C PHE A 339 -2.77 5.87 15.29
N GLY A 340 -4.08 5.69 15.15
CA GLY A 340 -4.70 4.39 15.19
C GLY A 340 -6.13 4.46 14.66
N GLY A 341 -6.70 3.30 14.36
CA GLY A 341 -8.03 3.22 13.81
C GLY A 341 -8.63 1.83 13.85
N LEU A 342 -9.93 1.80 13.59
CA LEU A 342 -10.74 0.59 13.45
C LEU A 342 -11.63 0.78 12.22
N LYS A 343 -11.34 0.04 11.16
CA LYS A 343 -12.06 0.15 9.88
C LYS A 343 -12.58 -1.22 9.45
N GLY A 344 -13.69 -1.28 8.74
CA GLY A 344 -14.17 -2.49 8.06
C GLY A 344 -14.65 -2.15 6.65
N ASP A 345 -14.75 -3.14 5.78
CA ASP A 345 -15.23 -2.95 4.42
C ASP A 345 -15.78 -4.24 3.80
N LEU A 346 -16.64 -4.09 2.79
CA LEU A 346 -17.03 -5.17 1.88
C LEU A 346 -16.24 -5.00 0.59
N ILE A 347 -15.25 -5.85 0.37
CA ILE A 347 -14.31 -5.77 -0.75
C ILE A 347 -14.88 -6.57 -1.92
N GLN A 348 -15.28 -5.86 -2.97
CA GLN A 348 -15.76 -6.47 -4.21
C GLN A 348 -14.59 -7.05 -5.02
N ASN A 349 -14.45 -8.37 -5.01
CA ASN A 349 -13.51 -9.09 -5.88
C ASN A 349 -14.02 -9.13 -7.32
N SER A 350 -13.10 -9.25 -8.26
CA SER A 350 -13.41 -9.33 -9.70
C SER A 350 -12.41 -10.22 -10.43
N TYR A 351 -12.83 -10.80 -11.56
CA TYR A 351 -11.95 -11.61 -12.40
C TYR A 351 -10.77 -10.79 -12.92
N TYR A 352 -11.01 -9.52 -13.28
CA TYR A 352 -9.94 -8.60 -13.63
C TYR A 352 -8.90 -8.45 -12.51
N ASP A 353 -9.33 -8.31 -11.25
CA ASP A 353 -8.42 -8.15 -10.12
C ASP A 353 -7.60 -9.43 -9.90
N PHE A 354 -8.22 -10.61 -10.01
CA PHE A 354 -7.55 -11.90 -9.89
C PHE A 354 -6.46 -12.10 -10.95
N VAL A 355 -6.75 -11.82 -12.22
CA VAL A 355 -5.78 -11.96 -13.32
C VAL A 355 -4.60 -10.99 -13.17
N ASN A 356 -4.81 -9.78 -12.66
CA ASN A 356 -3.72 -8.82 -12.49
C ASN A 356 -2.76 -9.18 -11.34
N GLU A 357 -3.24 -9.93 -10.35
CA GLU A 357 -2.40 -10.45 -9.26
C GLU A 357 -1.72 -11.76 -9.67
N ASN A 358 -2.50 -12.71 -10.20
CA ASN A 358 -2.02 -13.97 -10.74
C ASN A 358 -2.57 -14.19 -12.17
N PRO A 359 -1.76 -13.98 -13.23
CA PRO A 359 -2.21 -14.18 -14.61
C PRO A 359 -2.38 -15.66 -14.99
N PHE A 360 -2.06 -16.59 -14.10
CA PHE A 360 -2.16 -18.03 -14.32
C PHE A 360 -3.44 -18.63 -13.74
N VAL A 361 -4.41 -17.79 -13.31
CA VAL A 361 -5.72 -18.29 -12.90
C VAL A 361 -6.46 -18.93 -14.08
N SER A 362 -7.16 -20.04 -13.82
CA SER A 362 -8.04 -20.65 -14.81
C SER A 362 -9.30 -19.80 -15.00
N PRO A 363 -9.91 -19.81 -16.21
CA PRO A 363 -11.17 -19.13 -16.49
C PRO A 363 -12.38 -19.90 -15.92
N THR A 364 -12.31 -20.27 -14.62
CA THR A 364 -13.29 -21.17 -13.98
C THR A 364 -13.53 -20.77 -12.52
N LEU A 365 -13.41 -19.47 -12.21
CA LEU A 365 -13.33 -18.99 -10.83
C LEU A 365 -14.71 -18.78 -10.20
N LEU A 366 -14.79 -18.94 -8.88
CA LEU A 366 -15.86 -18.34 -8.10
C LEU A 366 -15.47 -16.89 -7.77
N VAL A 367 -16.32 -15.93 -8.11
CA VAL A 367 -16.07 -14.50 -7.83
C VAL A 367 -17.10 -13.99 -6.82
N THR A 368 -16.69 -13.87 -5.57
CA THR A 368 -17.53 -13.37 -4.46
C THR A 368 -16.80 -12.32 -3.62
N PRO A 369 -17.49 -11.34 -3.00
CA PRO A 369 -16.86 -10.33 -2.15
C PRO A 369 -16.19 -10.91 -0.89
N THR A 370 -15.14 -10.24 -0.43
CA THR A 370 -14.51 -10.48 0.87
C THR A 370 -15.07 -9.51 1.92
N ASP A 371 -15.58 -10.05 3.03
CA ASP A 371 -16.11 -9.29 4.15
C ASP A 371 -14.99 -8.99 5.17
N GLN A 372 -14.33 -7.85 5.04
CA GLN A 372 -13.36 -7.37 6.02
C GLN A 372 -14.10 -6.78 7.23
N GLN A 373 -14.48 -7.66 8.16
CA GLN A 373 -15.29 -7.33 9.33
C GLN A 373 -14.69 -6.18 10.13
N TYR A 374 -13.38 -6.25 10.38
CA TYR A 374 -12.61 -5.16 10.96
C TYR A 374 -11.11 -5.30 10.69
N LYS A 375 -10.44 -4.17 10.75
CA LYS A 375 -9.00 -3.97 10.73
C LYS A 375 -8.67 -2.91 11.77
N MET A 376 -8.12 -3.35 12.90
CA MET A 376 -7.57 -2.45 13.90
C MET A 376 -6.10 -2.17 13.58
N PHE A 377 -5.67 -0.93 13.74
CA PHE A 377 -4.27 -0.57 13.54
C PHE A 377 -3.85 0.51 14.52
N VAL A 378 -2.57 0.49 14.88
CA VAL A 378 -1.92 1.51 15.70
C VAL A 378 -0.50 1.72 15.18
N GLY A 379 -0.04 2.96 15.19
CA GLY A 379 1.25 3.29 14.64
C GLY A 379 1.75 4.67 15.05
N ALA A 380 2.98 4.94 14.63
CA ALA A 380 3.62 6.23 14.76
C ALA A 380 4.30 6.56 13.44
N LYS A 381 4.15 7.81 12.99
CA LYS A 381 4.83 8.33 11.80
C LYS A 381 5.36 9.72 12.08
N GLY A 382 6.39 10.13 11.35
CA GLY A 382 6.90 11.48 11.45
C GLY A 382 8.25 11.64 10.77
N LYS A 383 8.98 12.68 11.15
CA LYS A 383 10.28 13.02 10.58
C LYS A 383 11.35 13.05 11.66
N LEU A 384 12.41 12.25 11.51
CA LEU A 384 13.59 12.31 12.38
C LEU A 384 14.45 13.55 12.07
N SER A 385 14.41 14.01 10.81
CA SER A 385 15.01 15.26 10.33
C SER A 385 14.23 15.75 9.10
N SER A 386 14.59 16.93 8.56
CA SER A 386 13.99 17.44 7.31
C SER A 386 14.09 16.49 6.11
N ASN A 387 14.99 15.51 6.19
CA ASN A 387 15.38 14.62 5.11
C ASN A 387 15.12 13.14 5.44
N ILE A 388 14.53 12.82 6.60
CA ILE A 388 14.30 11.44 7.03
C ILE A 388 12.90 11.32 7.62
N GLY A 389 12.00 10.67 6.88
CA GLY A 389 10.67 10.26 7.31
C GLY A 389 10.64 8.80 7.74
N TYR A 390 9.77 8.47 8.69
CA TYR A 390 9.53 7.09 9.12
C TYR A 390 8.04 6.84 9.38
N SER A 391 7.65 5.57 9.29
CA SER A 391 6.33 5.08 9.68
C SER A 391 6.45 3.68 10.25
N LEU A 392 5.87 3.44 11.41
CA LEU A 392 5.75 2.12 12.03
C LEU A 392 4.27 1.87 12.32
N LYS A 393 3.74 0.72 11.92
CA LYS A 393 2.32 0.39 12.06
C LYS A 393 2.16 -1.10 12.38
N GLY A 394 1.48 -1.40 13.48
CA GLY A 394 0.94 -2.73 13.75
C GLY A 394 -0.53 -2.78 13.35
N SER A 395 -0.99 -3.91 12.81
CA SER A 395 -2.39 -4.12 12.49
C SER A 395 -2.87 -5.54 12.79
N TYR A 396 -4.16 -5.67 13.01
CA TYR A 396 -4.84 -6.94 13.20
C TYR A 396 -6.20 -6.87 12.48
N SER A 397 -6.44 -7.77 11.54
CA SER A 397 -7.67 -7.82 10.74
C SER A 397 -8.32 -9.20 10.77
N SER A 398 -9.64 -9.19 10.60
CA SER A 398 -10.46 -10.39 10.40
C SER A 398 -11.23 -10.20 9.09
N GLU A 399 -11.03 -11.13 8.17
CA GLU A 399 -11.56 -11.13 6.82
C GLU A 399 -12.31 -12.42 6.59
N LYS A 400 -13.61 -12.35 6.29
CA LYS A 400 -14.43 -13.50 5.93
C LYS A 400 -14.50 -13.66 4.42
N ASN A 401 -14.48 -14.91 3.96
CA ASN A 401 -14.35 -15.21 2.53
C ASN A 401 -13.20 -14.40 1.91
N LYS A 402 -12.01 -14.46 2.52
CA LYS A 402 -10.80 -13.92 1.91
C LYS A 402 -10.40 -14.82 0.74
N ALA A 403 -10.24 -14.22 -0.43
CA ALA A 403 -9.71 -14.92 -1.60
C ALA A 403 -8.23 -15.29 -1.38
N LEU A 404 -7.90 -16.56 -1.59
CA LEU A 404 -6.56 -17.15 -1.54
C LEU A 404 -6.31 -17.89 -2.85
N TYR A 405 -5.12 -17.76 -3.43
CA TYR A 405 -4.76 -18.50 -4.64
C TYR A 405 -4.26 -19.88 -4.27
N LYS A 406 -4.71 -20.89 -5.01
CA LYS A 406 -4.32 -22.29 -4.81
C LYS A 406 -4.19 -22.97 -6.16
N SER A 407 -3.18 -23.82 -6.34
CA SER A 407 -3.03 -24.58 -7.58
C SER A 407 -4.29 -25.42 -7.84
N ASN A 408 -4.71 -25.48 -9.09
CA ASN A 408 -5.83 -26.33 -9.48
C ASN A 408 -5.47 -27.81 -9.32
N ASP A 409 -6.47 -28.60 -8.97
CA ASP A 409 -6.36 -30.05 -8.90
C ASP A 409 -6.11 -30.63 -10.30
N VAL A 410 -5.20 -31.59 -10.42
CA VAL A 410 -4.85 -32.24 -11.69
C VAL A 410 -5.73 -33.48 -11.87
N PRO A 411 -6.73 -33.46 -12.77
CA PRO A 411 -7.59 -34.62 -13.01
C PRO A 411 -6.82 -35.76 -13.67
N SER A 412 -7.35 -36.97 -13.56
CA SER A 412 -6.80 -38.17 -14.21
C SER A 412 -6.90 -38.15 -15.73
N ASP A 413 -7.79 -37.30 -16.28
CA ASP A 413 -8.06 -37.13 -17.70
C ASP A 413 -8.21 -35.62 -17.97
N ALA A 414 -7.10 -34.96 -18.26
CA ALA A 414 -7.08 -33.54 -18.58
C ALA A 414 -7.70 -33.31 -19.98
N LEU A 415 -8.72 -32.46 -20.03
CA LEU A 415 -9.48 -32.12 -21.23
C LEU A 415 -9.19 -30.71 -21.73
N THR A 416 -8.55 -29.87 -20.91
CA THR A 416 -8.17 -28.49 -21.26
C THR A 416 -6.71 -28.21 -20.90
N GLU A 417 -6.11 -27.27 -21.61
CA GLU A 417 -4.72 -26.83 -21.51
C GLU A 417 -4.31 -26.31 -20.12
N TYR A 418 -5.28 -25.93 -19.28
CA TYR A 418 -5.05 -25.42 -17.92
C TYR A 418 -5.25 -26.50 -16.83
N GLN A 419 -5.44 -27.77 -17.20
CA GLN A 419 -5.65 -28.88 -16.25
C GLN A 419 -4.39 -29.70 -15.94
N TYR A 420 -3.21 -29.26 -16.39
CA TYR A 420 -1.94 -29.97 -16.24
C TYR A 420 -1.15 -29.52 -15.00
N GLY A 421 -1.83 -29.04 -13.96
CA GLY A 421 -1.20 -28.47 -12.76
C GLY A 421 -0.52 -27.12 -13.01
N ASN A 422 -0.92 -26.44 -14.08
CA ASN A 422 -0.36 -25.20 -14.60
C ASN A 422 -1.32 -24.01 -14.48
N SER A 423 -2.34 -24.11 -13.64
CA SER A 423 -3.26 -23.01 -13.41
C SER A 423 -3.72 -22.96 -11.95
N PHE A 424 -4.31 -21.84 -11.56
CA PHE A 424 -4.75 -21.57 -10.19
C PHE A 424 -6.25 -21.30 -10.13
N PHE A 425 -6.86 -21.64 -9.01
CA PHE A 425 -8.18 -21.15 -8.64
C PHE A 425 -8.11 -20.26 -7.40
N VAL A 426 -9.26 -19.70 -7.05
CA VAL A 426 -9.45 -18.90 -5.84
C VAL A 426 -10.20 -19.74 -4.81
N ALA A 427 -9.51 -20.12 -3.74
CA ALA A 427 -10.10 -20.67 -2.54
C ALA A 427 -10.55 -19.53 -1.61
N TYR A 428 -11.59 -19.76 -0.82
CA TYR A 428 -12.13 -18.77 0.10
C TYR A 428 -12.09 -19.29 1.53
N ASP A 429 -11.53 -18.50 2.44
CA ASP A 429 -11.50 -18.84 3.87
C ASP A 429 -11.72 -17.62 4.78
N ASP A 430 -12.08 -17.87 6.02
CA ASP A 430 -12.11 -16.87 7.08
C ASP A 430 -10.68 -16.76 7.65
N VAL A 431 -10.03 -15.61 7.42
CA VAL A 431 -8.62 -15.38 7.75
C VAL A 431 -8.47 -14.25 8.75
N THR A 432 -7.73 -14.53 9.81
CA THR A 432 -7.24 -13.51 10.74
C THR A 432 -5.78 -13.21 10.42
N THR A 433 -5.47 -11.92 10.22
CA THR A 433 -4.11 -11.47 9.89
C THR A 433 -3.59 -10.50 10.95
N PHE A 434 -2.44 -10.81 11.53
CA PHE A 434 -1.62 -9.85 12.27
C PHE A 434 -0.51 -9.33 11.35
N SER A 435 -0.22 -8.03 11.35
CA SER A 435 0.92 -7.49 10.63
C SER A 435 1.69 -6.41 11.38
N VAL A 436 2.99 -6.33 11.12
CA VAL A 436 3.86 -5.24 11.59
C VAL A 436 4.63 -4.70 10.39
N ALA A 437 4.38 -3.43 10.06
CA ALA A 437 5.00 -2.74 8.94
C ALA A 437 5.90 -1.60 9.43
N GLY A 438 7.09 -1.50 8.85
CA GLY A 438 8.03 -0.40 9.03
C GLY A 438 8.43 0.20 7.68
N GLU A 439 8.54 1.52 7.65
CA GLU A 439 8.96 2.28 6.47
C GLU A 439 9.92 3.39 6.89
N LEU A 440 10.98 3.58 6.12
CA LEU A 440 11.96 4.64 6.26
C LEU A 440 12.18 5.28 4.89
N ASN A 441 11.99 6.59 4.80
CA ASN A 441 12.26 7.37 3.60
C ASN A 441 13.34 8.39 3.92
N VAL A 442 14.41 8.40 3.12
CA VAL A 442 15.57 9.25 3.30
C VAL A 442 15.81 10.03 2.02
N ASP A 443 15.60 11.34 2.10
CA ASP A 443 15.85 12.31 1.03
C ASP A 443 17.04 13.20 1.41
N LEU A 444 18.27 12.65 1.46
CA LEU A 444 19.45 13.38 1.97
C LEU A 444 19.69 14.72 1.25
N ASN A 445 19.48 14.74 -0.06
CA ASN A 445 19.58 15.92 -0.92
C ASN A 445 18.72 15.72 -2.18
N ARG A 446 18.65 16.72 -3.07
CA ARG A 446 17.90 16.62 -4.35
C ARG A 446 18.39 15.51 -5.29
N ASN A 447 19.52 14.89 -4.98
CA ASN A 447 20.19 13.94 -5.85
C ASN A 447 20.17 12.52 -5.29
N PHE A 448 19.69 12.27 -4.07
CA PHE A 448 19.71 10.95 -3.44
C PHE A 448 18.43 10.72 -2.64
N THR A 449 17.71 9.67 -3.03
CA THR A 449 16.54 9.17 -2.32
C THR A 449 16.74 7.69 -2.01
N LEU A 450 16.42 7.30 -0.78
CA LEU A 450 16.43 5.92 -0.30
C LEU A 450 15.11 5.63 0.41
N GLY A 451 14.37 4.64 -0.07
CA GLY A 451 13.20 4.08 0.58
C GLY A 451 13.49 2.68 1.09
N VAL A 452 13.09 2.36 2.31
CA VAL A 452 13.12 1.01 2.87
C VAL A 452 11.75 0.71 3.46
N LYS A 453 11.15 -0.41 3.07
CA LYS A 453 9.88 -0.88 3.60
C LYS A 453 9.98 -2.35 3.95
N GLY A 454 9.41 -2.75 5.08
CA GLY A 454 9.25 -4.14 5.47
C GLY A 454 7.91 -4.36 6.14
N GLU A 455 7.27 -5.49 5.90
CA GLU A 455 6.04 -5.90 6.56
C GLU A 455 6.06 -7.39 6.83
N TYR A 456 5.92 -7.75 8.11
CA TYR A 456 5.77 -9.12 8.56
C TYR A 456 4.29 -9.43 8.78
N PHE A 457 3.88 -10.64 8.46
CA PHE A 457 2.51 -11.13 8.56
C PHE A 457 2.45 -12.44 9.35
N GLY A 458 1.39 -12.61 10.12
CA GLY A 458 1.00 -13.87 10.72
C GLY A 458 -0.46 -14.15 10.42
N TYR A 459 -0.76 -15.35 9.92
CA TYR A 459 -2.08 -15.75 9.47
C TYR A 459 -2.65 -16.86 10.35
N SER A 460 -3.97 -16.85 10.49
CA SER A 460 -4.75 -17.96 11.02
C SER A 460 -5.94 -18.17 10.10
N THR A 461 -6.11 -19.40 9.64
CA THR A 461 -7.17 -19.88 8.76
C THR A 461 -8.20 -20.68 9.57
N ASP A 462 -9.44 -20.74 9.08
CA ASP A 462 -10.53 -21.48 9.73
C ASP A 462 -10.81 -22.82 9.04
N ASN A 463 -10.79 -22.87 7.70
CA ASN A 463 -11.10 -24.07 6.91
C ASN A 463 -9.90 -24.60 6.12
N GLU A 464 -9.08 -23.72 5.54
CA GLU A 464 -7.88 -24.14 4.81
C GLU A 464 -6.76 -24.49 5.79
N SER A 465 -5.93 -25.47 5.42
CA SER A 465 -4.83 -25.90 6.28
C SER A 465 -3.73 -24.86 6.42
N GLU A 466 -3.56 -24.02 5.40
CA GLU A 466 -2.56 -22.95 5.34
C GLU A 466 -3.16 -21.71 4.66
N ALA A 467 -2.54 -20.55 4.90
CA ALA A 467 -2.91 -19.30 4.23
C ALA A 467 -2.27 -19.23 2.83
N TRP A 468 -2.86 -19.97 1.88
CA TRP A 468 -2.26 -20.21 0.56
C TRP A 468 -1.79 -18.96 -0.17
N ASN A 469 -0.55 -19.03 -0.68
CA ASN A 469 0.15 -18.00 -1.43
C ASN A 469 0.30 -16.63 -0.74
N LEU A 470 0.06 -16.53 0.57
CA LEU A 470 0.33 -15.32 1.35
C LEU A 470 1.73 -15.40 2.00
N PRO A 471 2.59 -14.39 1.79
CA PRO A 471 3.94 -14.41 2.35
C PRO A 471 3.97 -13.99 3.81
N ASP A 472 4.87 -14.59 4.59
CA ASP A 472 5.11 -14.21 5.99
C ASP A 472 5.90 -12.89 6.16
N LEU A 473 6.69 -12.52 5.15
CA LEU A 473 7.52 -11.32 5.14
C LEU A 473 7.58 -10.72 3.74
N THR A 474 7.43 -9.41 3.65
CA THR A 474 7.78 -8.64 2.45
C THR A 474 8.76 -7.56 2.84
N ALA A 475 9.80 -7.35 2.02
CA ALA A 475 10.70 -6.22 2.17
C ALA A 475 11.07 -5.63 0.82
N SER A 476 11.28 -4.33 0.79
CA SER A 476 11.73 -3.62 -0.41
C SER A 476 12.69 -2.49 -0.04
N VAL A 477 13.68 -2.29 -0.89
CA VAL A 477 14.64 -1.19 -0.80
C VAL A 477 14.68 -0.52 -2.15
N PHE A 478 14.56 0.80 -2.20
CA PHE A 478 14.65 1.61 -3.41
C PHE A 478 15.71 2.68 -3.21
N LEU A 479 16.59 2.85 -4.18
CA LEU A 479 17.66 3.83 -4.16
C LEU A 479 17.70 4.51 -5.52
N ASP A 480 17.65 5.84 -5.52
CA ASP A 480 17.84 6.68 -6.70
C ASP A 480 18.97 7.67 -6.44
N TYR A 481 19.89 7.81 -7.40
CA TYR A 481 21.05 8.66 -7.30
C TYR A 481 21.37 9.42 -8.59
N GLN A 482 21.26 10.75 -8.55
CA GLN A 482 21.71 11.67 -9.59
C GLN A 482 23.21 12.00 -9.37
N ILE A 483 24.07 11.29 -10.09
CA ILE A 483 25.54 11.37 -9.96
C ILE A 483 26.07 12.72 -10.48
N SER A 484 25.59 13.17 -11.64
CA SER A 484 25.93 14.47 -12.25
C SER A 484 24.72 15.01 -13.03
N GLU A 485 24.83 16.15 -13.70
CA GLU A 485 23.77 16.60 -14.63
C GLU A 485 23.48 15.58 -15.75
N GLN A 486 24.48 14.79 -16.15
CA GLN A 486 24.31 13.78 -17.20
C GLN A 486 24.00 12.38 -16.66
N TRP A 487 24.66 11.96 -15.58
CA TRP A 487 24.58 10.57 -15.11
C TRP A 487 23.58 10.40 -13.97
N PHE A 488 22.72 9.39 -14.08
CA PHE A 488 21.83 8.93 -13.02
C PHE A 488 21.88 7.41 -12.92
N ALA A 489 21.67 6.90 -11.72
CA ALA A 489 21.61 5.47 -11.45
C ALA A 489 20.58 5.20 -10.36
N GLY A 490 20.07 3.98 -10.33
CA GLY A 490 19.18 3.53 -9.28
C GLY A 490 19.29 2.03 -9.07
N ALA A 491 18.81 1.57 -7.92
CA ALA A 491 18.75 0.18 -7.56
C ALA A 491 17.47 -0.09 -6.75
N SER A 492 16.87 -1.25 -6.96
CA SER A 492 15.74 -1.71 -6.16
C SER A 492 15.92 -3.17 -5.80
N MET A 493 15.65 -3.53 -4.55
CA MET A 493 15.65 -4.91 -4.08
C MET A 493 14.29 -5.24 -3.52
N PHE A 494 13.82 -6.45 -3.78
CA PHE A 494 12.56 -7.01 -3.30
C PHE A 494 12.83 -8.35 -2.64
N PHE A 495 12.19 -8.57 -1.49
CA PHE A 495 12.19 -9.84 -0.80
C PHE A 495 10.75 -10.22 -0.49
N VAL A 496 10.39 -11.45 -0.83
CA VAL A 496 9.13 -12.08 -0.47
C VAL A 496 9.48 -13.37 0.24
N GLY A 497 8.97 -13.56 1.45
CA GLY A 497 9.22 -14.74 2.26
C GLY A 497 8.57 -15.99 1.68
N GLU A 498 8.71 -17.09 2.41
CA GLU A 498 8.15 -18.38 2.03
C GLU A 498 6.62 -18.28 1.93
N ARG A 499 6.05 -19.08 1.03
CA ARG A 499 4.61 -19.18 0.81
C ARG A 499 4.25 -20.64 0.67
N GLU A 500 3.07 -21.00 1.14
CA GLU A 500 2.56 -22.36 0.96
C GLU A 500 1.58 -22.40 -0.21
N ASP A 501 1.57 -23.52 -0.91
CA ASP A 501 0.56 -23.90 -1.90
C ASP A 501 0.18 -25.38 -1.69
N GLN A 502 -0.83 -25.86 -2.41
CA GLN A 502 -1.23 -27.26 -2.37
C GLN A 502 -1.40 -27.79 -3.78
N SER A 503 -0.80 -28.94 -4.04
CA SER A 503 -0.99 -29.66 -5.30
C SER A 503 -1.76 -30.95 -5.02
N THR A 504 -2.76 -31.24 -5.85
CA THR A 504 -3.51 -32.50 -5.80
C THR A 504 -3.46 -33.17 -7.16
N TYR A 505 -3.06 -34.44 -7.20
CA TYR A 505 -3.06 -35.26 -8.42
C TYR A 505 -4.02 -36.43 -8.25
N PHE A 506 -4.89 -36.65 -9.24
CA PHE A 506 -5.80 -37.78 -9.32
C PHE A 506 -5.13 -38.95 -10.07
N ASP A 507 -5.21 -40.15 -9.51
CA ASP A 507 -4.58 -41.33 -10.09
C ASP A 507 -5.29 -41.78 -11.39
N ILE A 508 -4.50 -42.01 -12.44
CA ILE A 508 -4.98 -42.38 -13.78
C ILE A 508 -5.73 -43.72 -13.79
N LEU A 509 -5.29 -44.68 -12.97
CA LEU A 509 -5.88 -46.03 -12.88
C LEU A 509 -7.07 -46.09 -11.93
N ASN A 510 -7.13 -45.20 -10.93
CA ASN A 510 -8.25 -45.09 -10.02
C ASN A 510 -8.49 -43.63 -9.57
N PRO A 511 -9.42 -42.89 -10.20
CA PRO A 511 -9.68 -41.48 -9.90
C PRO A 511 -10.27 -41.24 -8.50
N LEU A 512 -10.55 -42.28 -7.71
CA LEU A 512 -10.90 -42.14 -6.29
C LEU A 512 -9.67 -42.03 -5.38
N ASN A 513 -8.47 -42.29 -5.90
CA ASN A 513 -7.22 -42.09 -5.21
C ASN A 513 -6.63 -40.74 -5.62
N THR A 514 -6.31 -39.90 -4.64
CA THR A 514 -5.63 -38.62 -4.85
C THR A 514 -4.36 -38.55 -4.03
N THR A 515 -3.36 -37.86 -4.56
CA THR A 515 -2.15 -37.47 -3.83
C THR A 515 -2.17 -35.97 -3.65
N THR A 516 -2.45 -35.53 -2.43
CA THR A 516 -2.44 -34.12 -2.04
C THR A 516 -1.19 -33.84 -1.22
N THR A 517 -0.41 -32.84 -1.65
CA THR A 517 0.82 -32.42 -1.01
C THR A 517 0.84 -30.91 -0.82
N THR A 518 1.21 -30.46 0.37
CA THR A 518 1.59 -29.06 0.60
C THR A 518 2.94 -28.80 -0.07
N VAL A 519 3.02 -27.75 -0.87
CA VAL A 519 4.21 -27.31 -1.58
C VAL A 519 4.66 -25.98 -0.99
N THR A 520 5.86 -25.95 -0.42
CA THR A 520 6.47 -24.72 0.07
C THR A 520 7.22 -24.04 -1.06
N LEU A 521 6.81 -22.82 -1.42
CA LEU A 521 7.52 -21.94 -2.33
C LEU A 521 8.60 -21.19 -1.55
N ASP A 522 9.85 -21.43 -1.94
CA ASP A 522 11.01 -20.75 -1.36
C ASP A 522 10.89 -19.22 -1.46
N SER A 523 11.53 -18.53 -0.52
CA SER A 523 11.61 -17.08 -0.51
C SER A 523 12.21 -16.53 -1.82
N CYS A 524 11.65 -15.43 -2.31
CA CYS A 524 12.08 -14.76 -3.53
C CYS A 524 12.93 -13.54 -3.18
N PHE A 525 14.16 -13.46 -3.71
CA PHE A 525 14.98 -12.25 -3.64
C PHE A 525 15.32 -11.74 -5.04
N ASP A 526 14.80 -10.57 -5.39
CA ASP A 526 15.01 -9.92 -6.68
C ASP A 526 15.76 -8.60 -6.49
N ALA A 527 16.92 -8.48 -7.12
CA ALA A 527 17.75 -7.28 -7.11
C ALA A 527 17.87 -6.70 -8.52
N ASN A 528 17.45 -5.45 -8.69
CA ASN A 528 17.43 -4.73 -9.94
C ASN A 528 18.28 -3.46 -9.85
N ALA A 529 18.89 -3.05 -10.96
CA ALA A 529 19.64 -1.81 -11.05
C ALA A 529 19.49 -1.18 -12.43
N HIS A 530 19.65 0.14 -12.50
CA HIS A 530 19.71 0.84 -13.77
C HIS A 530 20.73 1.96 -13.73
N VAL A 531 21.26 2.29 -14.90
CA VAL A 531 22.12 3.44 -15.13
C VAL A 531 21.65 4.15 -16.39
N GLY A 532 21.69 5.48 -16.37
CA GLY A 532 21.34 6.28 -17.52
C GLY A 532 22.25 7.48 -17.70
N TYR A 533 22.30 7.95 -18.94
CA TYR A 533 23.13 9.06 -19.40
C TYR A 533 22.28 10.01 -20.23
N LYS A 534 22.12 11.25 -19.75
CA LYS A 534 21.49 12.35 -20.48
C LYS A 534 22.52 12.94 -21.44
N ALA A 535 22.37 12.64 -22.72
CA ALA A 535 23.24 13.17 -23.78
C ALA A 535 22.96 14.67 -24.01
N ASN A 536 21.71 15.09 -23.85
CA ASN A 536 21.28 16.48 -23.81
C ASN A 536 19.92 16.57 -23.08
N ASP A 537 19.31 17.75 -23.07
CA ASP A 537 18.03 17.98 -22.38
C ASP A 537 16.88 17.10 -22.92
N GLN A 538 16.96 16.65 -24.17
CA GLN A 538 15.92 15.84 -24.82
C GLN A 538 16.24 14.34 -24.86
N LEU A 539 17.49 13.97 -25.10
CA LEU A 539 17.89 12.58 -25.36
C LEU A 539 18.65 12.00 -24.17
N SER A 540 18.16 10.87 -23.65
CA SER A 540 18.85 10.06 -22.65
C SER A 540 18.93 8.60 -23.05
N PHE A 541 20.04 7.95 -22.73
CA PHE A 541 20.23 6.51 -22.88
C PHE A 541 20.13 5.84 -21.52
N PHE A 542 19.66 4.59 -21.48
CA PHE A 542 19.57 3.84 -20.24
C PHE A 542 19.91 2.36 -20.47
N VAL A 543 20.42 1.75 -19.41
CA VAL A 543 20.61 0.30 -19.29
C VAL A 543 19.99 -0.13 -17.97
N LYS A 544 19.16 -1.18 -18.01
CA LYS A 544 18.53 -1.83 -16.87
C LYS A 544 19.04 -3.26 -16.78
N ALA A 545 19.34 -3.69 -15.56
CA ALA A 545 19.65 -5.06 -15.23
C ALA A 545 18.65 -5.51 -14.16
N ASN A 546 17.83 -6.52 -14.47
CA ASN A 546 16.86 -7.08 -13.54
C ASN A 546 17.25 -8.49 -13.10
N ASN A 547 16.79 -8.91 -11.92
CA ASN A 547 17.14 -10.20 -11.29
C ASN A 547 18.67 -10.47 -11.29
N ILE A 548 19.47 -9.48 -10.87
CA ILE A 548 20.93 -9.50 -10.88
C ILE A 548 21.49 -10.60 -9.97
N ALA A 549 20.75 -10.95 -8.92
CA ALA A 549 21.10 -12.07 -8.03
C ALA A 549 21.03 -13.43 -8.74
N SER A 550 20.43 -13.49 -9.94
CA SER A 550 20.28 -14.69 -10.77
C SER A 550 19.57 -15.83 -10.05
N GLN A 551 18.59 -15.51 -9.21
CA GLN A 551 17.76 -16.52 -8.56
C GLN A 551 16.61 -16.89 -9.51
N ASN A 552 16.55 -18.15 -9.93
CA ASN A 552 15.43 -18.70 -10.69
C ASN A 552 14.32 -19.13 -9.71
N TYR A 553 13.84 -18.19 -8.90
CA TYR A 553 12.80 -18.47 -7.93
C TYR A 553 11.45 -18.70 -8.62
N ASN A 554 10.55 -19.42 -7.94
CA ASN A 554 9.20 -19.64 -8.41
C ASN A 554 8.29 -18.51 -7.93
N ARG A 555 7.74 -17.72 -8.87
CA ARG A 555 6.79 -16.66 -8.52
C ARG A 555 5.46 -17.24 -8.05
N TRP A 556 5.04 -18.33 -8.67
CA TRP A 556 3.93 -19.20 -8.27
C TRP A 556 4.41 -20.65 -8.37
N SER A 557 3.69 -21.60 -7.78
CA SER A 557 4.11 -23.01 -7.80
C SER A 557 4.32 -23.48 -9.24
N ASN A 558 5.50 -24.02 -9.57
CA ASN A 558 5.93 -24.41 -10.92
C ASN A 558 6.12 -23.26 -11.93
N PHE A 559 6.08 -21.99 -11.53
CA PHE A 559 6.32 -20.84 -12.42
C PHE A 559 7.66 -20.17 -12.12
N PRO A 560 8.79 -20.73 -12.64
CA PRO A 560 10.09 -20.11 -12.52
C PRO A 560 10.10 -18.77 -13.27
N VAL A 561 10.92 -17.83 -12.80
CA VAL A 561 11.16 -16.57 -13.49
C VAL A 561 12.41 -16.65 -14.36
N GLN A 562 12.50 -15.77 -15.36
CA GLN A 562 13.73 -15.55 -16.11
C GLN A 562 14.87 -15.14 -15.16
N GLY A 563 16.08 -15.64 -15.44
CA GLY A 563 17.31 -15.27 -14.72
C GLY A 563 17.69 -13.80 -14.94
N ILE A 564 18.99 -13.49 -15.00
CA ILE A 564 19.45 -12.10 -15.22
C ILE A 564 18.89 -11.56 -16.55
N GLN A 565 18.19 -10.42 -16.48
CA GLN A 565 17.66 -9.74 -17.64
C GLN A 565 18.41 -8.43 -17.88
N LEU A 566 18.87 -8.19 -19.11
CA LEU A 566 19.55 -6.95 -19.49
C LEU A 566 18.73 -6.24 -20.57
N LEU A 567 18.45 -4.95 -20.39
CA LEU A 567 17.69 -4.14 -21.33
C LEU A 567 18.36 -2.79 -21.53
N GLY A 568 18.67 -2.45 -22.79
CA GLY A 568 19.24 -1.16 -23.17
C GLY A 568 18.29 -0.37 -24.05
N GLY A 569 18.22 0.94 -23.87
CA GLY A 569 17.31 1.77 -24.64
C GLY A 569 17.65 3.25 -24.63
N ALA A 570 16.80 4.03 -25.30
CA ALA A 570 16.87 5.47 -25.33
C ALA A 570 15.48 6.08 -25.09
N THR A 571 15.46 7.23 -24.45
CA THR A 571 14.28 8.05 -24.23
C THR A 571 14.51 9.42 -24.84
N TYR A 572 13.56 9.87 -25.64
CA TYR A 572 13.54 11.19 -26.26
C TYR A 572 12.36 12.00 -25.71
N GLN A 573 12.67 13.14 -25.11
CA GLN A 573 11.71 14.09 -24.55
C GLN A 573 11.54 15.28 -25.48
N PHE A 574 10.31 15.73 -25.68
CA PHE A 574 10.00 16.79 -26.63
C PHE A 574 8.71 17.55 -26.28
N ASP A 575 8.56 18.71 -26.92
CA ASP A 575 7.34 19.51 -26.92
C ASP A 575 6.79 19.58 -28.35
N PHE A 576 5.56 20.03 -28.51
CA PHE A 576 4.90 20.22 -29.82
C PHE A 576 5.38 21.45 -30.59
#